data_AF-A0A395JNV0-F1
#
_entry.id   AF-A0A395JNV0-F1
#
_cell.length_a   1.000
_cell.length_b   1.000
_cell.length_c   1.000
_cell.angle_alpha   90.00
_cell.angle_beta   90.00
_cell.angle_gamma   90.00
#
_symmetry.space_group_name_H-M   'P 1'
#
loop_
_entity.id
_entity.type
_entity.pdbx_description
1 polymer ?
#
loop_
_entity_poly.entity_id
_entity_poly.type
_entity_poly.pdbx_seq_one_letter_code
_entity_poly.pdbx_strand_id
1 'polypeptide(L)'
;MNLDKHGNTRNIRRFKKTLLALAIPFAASTGHAAIFVVNSDVDSAAGCTLREAVQTANANMNLDNGCGVGSAAGVDTIEFSVSSVKLANGELTITDDVYINPSANDVTIDAANTSRIFNIVDAKVTLSHLTLTGGDGSDGGLPKDYDDGGAIYVNRGNLILQNTVLYGNTAVYGSGGAIAARADLLTINDSQIHNNTAVSGGGISDRSDHLIISDSQVTSNTATMYDAGGIFVGSDTATITGATISGNSAKTSGGGLSLSGTSASISNSSVSNNYLAGISDDGSFFGGRGGGLEVSSSSLSIVRSQISLNTATGSGGGIYTIASDVSVQDSSISSNRAQALGEVSTAIGGGGIYITMRSSSFASANSQITLHGSTIANNVSGHDGGGILNAPQAGNGETIIDILNSTISNNSAANLGGGVHQINESEIISYGSTLSENTSVFGAGGISANGSDSFVSLSNTIVAGNRSEFSSSEIRLDGGSIFTLEVGHNVLGRAKFTTAESFSGVPITGDNIFATSDGNNPQILNQIISPLSNNGGPTRTHALPIGSIAIDNGDAFICDLYFSGADQRGPNNRQDSHCDIGSVEYFIEDDACFVVPTANAKLVTFCL
;
A
#
# COMPACT_ATOMS: atom_id res chain seq x y z
N MET A 1 65.17 20.35 -9.43
CA MET A 1 64.93 19.10 -8.66
C MET A 1 63.45 19.13 -8.28
N ASN A 2 62.54 19.01 -9.24
CA ASN A 2 62.05 17.77 -9.90
C ASN A 2 61.28 16.87 -8.92
N LEU A 3 60.03 16.41 -9.13
CA LEU A 3 58.96 16.63 -10.13
C LEU A 3 57.65 16.10 -9.45
N ASP A 4 56.42 16.58 -9.67
CA ASP A 4 55.86 17.72 -10.41
C ASP A 4 54.45 18.09 -9.83
N LYS A 5 53.59 18.82 -10.56
CA LYS A 5 52.19 19.14 -10.21
C LYS A 5 51.16 18.70 -11.29
N HIS A 6 49.89 18.67 -10.86
CA HIS A 6 48.64 18.71 -11.63
C HIS A 6 48.06 17.42 -12.26
N GLY A 7 46.83 17.12 -11.83
CA GLY A 7 45.69 16.89 -12.73
C GLY A 7 45.38 15.44 -13.13
N ASN A 8 44.18 14.96 -12.76
CA ASN A 8 43.45 14.06 -13.67
C ASN A 8 41.93 14.08 -13.43
N THR A 9 41.19 14.31 -14.51
CA THR A 9 39.72 14.28 -14.57
C THR A 9 39.20 12.85 -14.73
N ARG A 10 37.95 12.61 -14.31
CA ARG A 10 37.28 11.30 -14.42
C ARG A 10 37.20 10.84 -15.89
N ASN A 11 37.78 9.68 -16.20
CA ASN A 11 37.66 9.03 -17.51
C ASN A 11 36.48 8.02 -17.51
N ILE A 12 35.48 8.28 -18.36
CA ILE A 12 34.35 7.38 -18.59
C ILE A 12 34.82 6.20 -19.46
N ARG A 13 34.84 4.97 -18.91
CA ARG A 13 35.19 3.76 -19.67
C ARG A 13 33.99 3.27 -20.50
N ARG A 14 33.96 3.62 -21.78
CA ARG A 14 33.13 2.91 -22.79
C ARG A 14 33.69 1.51 -23.02
N PHE A 15 32.95 0.47 -22.62
CA PHE A 15 33.22 -0.90 -23.07
C PHE A 15 32.75 -1.09 -24.52
N LYS A 16 33.69 -1.30 -25.44
CA LYS A 16 33.38 -1.87 -26.77
C LYS A 16 33.36 -3.40 -26.65
N LYS A 17 32.21 -4.04 -26.87
CA LYS A 17 32.14 -5.47 -27.17
C LYS A 17 32.25 -5.66 -28.68
N THR A 18 33.22 -6.45 -29.12
CA THR A 18 33.38 -6.86 -30.52
C THR A 18 32.40 -7.98 -30.83
N LEU A 19 31.55 -7.81 -31.83
CA LEU A 19 30.60 -8.82 -32.26
C LEU A 19 31.26 -9.76 -33.30
N LEU A 20 31.26 -11.07 -33.03
CA LEU A 20 31.75 -12.07 -33.98
C LEU A 20 30.54 -12.60 -34.77
N ALA A 21 30.45 -12.26 -36.06
CA ALA A 21 29.32 -12.63 -36.90
C ALA A 21 29.43 -14.08 -37.38
N LEU A 22 28.53 -14.95 -36.91
CA LEU A 22 28.31 -16.28 -37.46
C LEU A 22 27.15 -16.19 -38.48
N ALA A 23 27.44 -16.38 -39.76
CA ALA A 23 26.44 -16.25 -40.81
C ALA A 23 25.52 -17.49 -40.87
N ILE A 24 24.32 -17.35 -40.33
CA ILE A 24 23.19 -18.28 -40.54
C ILE A 24 22.41 -17.76 -41.76
N PRO A 25 22.04 -18.61 -42.75
CA PRO A 25 21.30 -18.15 -43.92
C PRO A 25 19.90 -17.67 -43.54
N PHE A 26 19.65 -16.36 -43.73
CA PHE A 26 18.32 -15.77 -43.63
C PHE A 26 17.43 -16.31 -44.77
N ALA A 27 16.43 -17.12 -44.44
CA ALA A 27 15.20 -17.17 -45.21
C ALA A 27 14.33 -15.99 -44.74
N ALA A 28 14.40 -14.86 -45.45
CA ALA A 28 13.58 -13.70 -45.13
C ALA A 28 12.13 -13.91 -45.62
N SER A 29 11.21 -14.22 -44.70
CA SER A 29 9.77 -14.04 -44.94
C SER A 29 9.43 -12.58 -44.67
N THR A 30 9.34 -11.77 -45.73
CA THR A 30 9.03 -10.34 -45.67
C THR A 30 7.53 -10.07 -45.50
N GLY A 31 6.92 -10.67 -44.48
CA GLY A 31 5.59 -10.29 -44.04
C GLY A 31 5.69 -9.10 -43.08
N HIS A 32 4.84 -8.10 -43.30
CA HIS A 32 4.63 -7.00 -42.36
C HIS A 32 3.25 -7.20 -41.73
N ALA A 33 3.06 -6.65 -40.52
CA ALA A 33 1.75 -6.52 -39.91
C ALA A 33 0.78 -5.79 -40.86
N ALA A 34 -0.48 -6.21 -40.88
CA ALA A 34 -1.55 -5.46 -41.51
C ALA A 34 -1.94 -4.25 -40.65
N ILE A 35 -2.47 -3.23 -41.32
CA ILE A 35 -3.08 -2.06 -40.67
C ILE A 35 -4.49 -1.92 -41.21
N PHE A 36 -5.47 -1.99 -40.32
CA PHE A 36 -6.89 -1.78 -40.61
C PHE A 36 -7.31 -0.39 -40.12
N VAL A 37 -8.15 0.31 -40.87
CA VAL A 37 -8.69 1.62 -40.45
C VAL A 37 -10.20 1.53 -40.29
N VAL A 38 -10.65 1.47 -39.05
CA VAL A 38 -12.08 1.49 -38.70
C VAL A 38 -12.66 2.84 -39.10
N ASN A 39 -13.63 2.81 -40.00
CA ASN A 39 -14.26 4.00 -40.59
C ASN A 39 -15.78 4.03 -40.43
N SER A 40 -16.34 3.04 -39.73
CA SER A 40 -17.72 3.03 -39.25
C SER A 40 -17.79 3.34 -37.76
N ASP A 41 -18.74 4.19 -37.35
CA ASP A 41 -19.08 4.50 -35.96
C ASP A 41 -20.08 3.51 -35.34
N VAL A 42 -20.58 2.57 -36.13
CA VAL A 42 -21.53 1.53 -35.70
C VAL A 42 -21.11 0.12 -36.14
N ASP A 43 -21.58 -0.88 -35.40
CA ASP A 43 -21.23 -2.30 -35.48
C ASP A 43 -21.74 -3.08 -36.73
N SER A 44 -22.41 -2.41 -37.68
CA SER A 44 -23.08 -3.08 -38.83
C SER A 44 -23.33 -2.20 -40.06
N ALA A 45 -22.63 -1.09 -40.22
CA ALA A 45 -22.74 -0.24 -41.42
C ALA A 45 -21.72 -0.61 -42.50
N ALA A 46 -21.93 -0.08 -43.72
CA ALA A 46 -20.99 -0.26 -44.83
C ALA A 46 -19.68 0.51 -44.56
N GLY A 47 -18.56 -0.20 -44.55
CA GLY A 47 -17.24 0.33 -44.26
C GLY A 47 -16.32 -0.78 -43.76
N CYS A 48 -15.33 -0.42 -42.96
CA CYS A 48 -14.66 -1.32 -42.04
C CYS A 48 -15.16 -1.00 -40.62
N THR A 49 -15.96 -1.89 -40.05
CA THR A 49 -16.37 -1.81 -38.63
C THR A 49 -15.26 -2.36 -37.72
N LEU A 50 -15.31 -2.01 -36.43
CA LEU A 50 -14.37 -2.59 -35.45
C LEU A 50 -14.50 -4.11 -35.35
N ARG A 51 -15.73 -4.65 -35.47
CA ARG A 51 -15.97 -6.10 -35.47
C ARG A 51 -15.34 -6.80 -36.65
N GLU A 52 -15.49 -6.23 -37.84
CA GLU A 52 -14.85 -6.74 -39.06
C GLU A 52 -13.33 -6.64 -38.96
N ALA A 53 -12.78 -5.57 -38.39
CA ALA A 53 -11.33 -5.42 -38.19
C ALA A 53 -10.78 -6.50 -37.25
N VAL A 54 -11.44 -6.75 -36.11
CA VAL A 54 -11.09 -7.84 -35.17
C VAL A 54 -11.20 -9.22 -35.83
N GLN A 55 -12.26 -9.46 -36.62
CA GLN A 55 -12.42 -10.72 -37.36
C GLN A 55 -11.31 -10.92 -38.41
N THR A 56 -10.91 -9.86 -39.11
CA THR A 56 -9.83 -9.89 -40.12
C THR A 56 -8.47 -10.15 -39.48
N ALA A 57 -8.19 -9.55 -38.31
CA ALA A 57 -7.00 -9.83 -37.50
C ALA A 57 -6.97 -11.32 -37.08
N ASN A 58 -8.01 -11.78 -36.37
CA ASN A 58 -8.14 -13.17 -35.92
C ASN A 58 -8.00 -14.21 -37.05
N ALA A 59 -8.39 -13.87 -38.27
CA ALA A 59 -8.37 -14.78 -39.42
C ALA A 59 -7.05 -14.74 -40.21
N ASN A 60 -6.21 -13.72 -40.04
CA ASN A 60 -4.98 -13.50 -40.82
C ASN A 60 -5.17 -13.57 -42.36
N MET A 61 -6.34 -13.18 -42.84
CA MET A 61 -6.70 -13.26 -44.26
C MET A 61 -7.75 -12.22 -44.63
N ASN A 62 -8.04 -12.07 -45.92
CA ASN A 62 -9.14 -11.25 -46.39
C ASN A 62 -10.48 -11.97 -46.15
N LEU A 63 -11.44 -11.27 -45.54
CA LEU A 63 -12.81 -11.75 -45.33
C LEU A 63 -13.83 -11.08 -46.27
N ASP A 64 -13.36 -10.27 -47.22
CA ASP A 64 -14.16 -9.43 -48.14
C ASP A 64 -15.16 -8.49 -47.42
N ASN A 65 -14.83 -8.12 -46.18
CA ASN A 65 -15.63 -7.33 -45.24
C ASN A 65 -15.23 -5.84 -45.19
N GLY A 66 -14.58 -5.32 -46.24
CA GLY A 66 -14.17 -3.91 -46.31
C GLY A 66 -12.95 -3.50 -45.46
N CYS A 67 -12.48 -4.33 -44.53
CA CYS A 67 -11.30 -4.01 -43.70
C CYS A 67 -9.94 -4.33 -44.35
N GLY A 68 -9.89 -5.14 -45.41
CA GLY A 68 -8.66 -5.52 -46.09
C GLY A 68 -8.20 -6.94 -45.75
N VAL A 69 -6.88 -7.14 -45.64
CA VAL A 69 -6.25 -8.47 -45.50
C VAL A 69 -5.43 -8.50 -44.22
N GLY A 70 -5.72 -9.42 -43.29
CA GLY A 70 -4.88 -9.65 -42.11
C GLY A 70 -3.57 -10.38 -42.42
N SER A 71 -2.66 -10.45 -41.45
CA SER A 71 -1.30 -10.95 -41.66
C SER A 71 -0.75 -11.76 -40.49
N ALA A 72 -0.63 -13.09 -40.66
CA ALA A 72 0.05 -13.99 -39.72
C ALA A 72 1.59 -13.74 -39.62
N ALA A 73 2.08 -12.63 -40.15
CA ALA A 73 3.48 -12.25 -40.18
C ALA A 73 3.66 -10.86 -39.56
N GLY A 74 3.51 -10.82 -38.24
CA GLY A 74 3.51 -9.60 -37.44
C GLY A 74 2.41 -9.67 -36.38
N VAL A 75 2.17 -8.53 -35.73
CA VAL A 75 0.99 -8.30 -34.88
C VAL A 75 0.16 -7.25 -35.60
N ASP A 76 -1.04 -7.59 -36.03
CA ASP A 76 -1.88 -6.68 -36.82
C ASP A 76 -2.32 -5.46 -35.98
N THR A 77 -2.53 -4.33 -36.65
CA THR A 77 -2.89 -3.05 -36.00
C THR A 77 -4.27 -2.56 -36.46
N ILE A 78 -5.12 -2.21 -35.50
CA ILE A 78 -6.41 -1.56 -35.71
C ILE A 78 -6.28 -0.07 -35.36
N GLU A 79 -6.35 0.78 -36.38
CA GLU A 79 -6.48 2.23 -36.27
C GLU A 79 -7.93 2.69 -36.52
N PHE A 80 -8.21 3.98 -36.31
CA PHE A 80 -9.55 4.56 -36.43
C PHE A 80 -9.52 5.90 -37.17
N SER A 81 -10.51 6.11 -38.04
CA SER A 81 -10.84 7.42 -38.61
C SER A 81 -12.12 8.04 -38.02
N VAL A 82 -12.76 7.33 -37.08
CA VAL A 82 -13.91 7.79 -36.28
C VAL A 82 -13.46 8.07 -34.84
N SER A 83 -14.14 8.98 -34.14
CA SER A 83 -13.86 9.29 -32.72
C SER A 83 -14.60 8.37 -31.74
N SER A 84 -15.58 7.60 -32.21
CA SER A 84 -16.38 6.71 -31.38
C SER A 84 -16.94 5.55 -32.17
N VAL A 85 -17.03 4.38 -31.54
CA VAL A 85 -17.70 3.18 -32.06
C VAL A 85 -18.77 2.74 -31.05
N LYS A 86 -19.98 2.45 -31.54
CA LYS A 86 -21.05 1.82 -30.75
C LYS A 86 -21.22 0.37 -31.13
N LEU A 87 -21.09 -0.52 -30.15
CA LEU A 87 -21.39 -1.95 -30.33
C LEU A 87 -22.90 -2.19 -30.20
N ALA A 88 -23.40 -3.14 -30.98
CA ALA A 88 -24.82 -3.51 -31.02
C ALA A 88 -25.04 -5.03 -31.21
N ASN A 89 -24.00 -5.77 -31.60
CA ASN A 89 -24.05 -7.19 -31.96
C ASN A 89 -23.27 -8.07 -30.96
N GLY A 90 -23.20 -7.66 -29.69
CA GLY A 90 -22.51 -8.39 -28.62
C GLY A 90 -21.01 -8.07 -28.50
N GLU A 91 -20.30 -8.91 -27.75
CA GLU A 91 -18.86 -8.74 -27.50
C GLU A 91 -17.96 -8.95 -28.73
N LEU A 92 -16.73 -8.44 -28.65
CA LEU A 92 -15.68 -8.65 -29.64
C LEU A 92 -14.69 -9.71 -29.12
N THR A 93 -14.75 -10.92 -29.68
CA THR A 93 -13.79 -11.98 -29.35
C THR A 93 -12.47 -11.76 -30.10
N ILE A 94 -11.35 -11.70 -29.38
CA ILE A 94 -10.00 -11.61 -29.93
C ILE A 94 -9.29 -12.95 -29.69
N THR A 95 -8.76 -13.56 -30.75
CA THR A 95 -8.14 -14.90 -30.73
C THR A 95 -6.76 -14.93 -31.40
N ASP A 96 -6.20 -13.77 -31.75
CA ASP A 96 -4.83 -13.61 -32.23
C ASP A 96 -4.25 -12.28 -31.74
N ASP A 97 -2.93 -12.15 -31.81
CA ASP A 97 -2.20 -10.98 -31.32
C ASP A 97 -2.61 -9.72 -32.11
N VAL A 98 -3.03 -8.67 -31.40
CA VAL A 98 -3.49 -7.42 -32.03
C VAL A 98 -3.12 -6.18 -31.23
N TYR A 99 -2.78 -5.10 -31.94
CA TYR A 99 -2.62 -3.76 -31.39
C TYR A 99 -3.82 -2.89 -31.78
N ILE A 100 -4.61 -2.42 -30.81
CA ILE A 100 -5.71 -1.49 -31.05
C ILE A 100 -5.29 -0.11 -30.56
N ASN A 101 -5.00 0.78 -31.50
CA ASN A 101 -4.38 2.08 -31.21
C ASN A 101 -4.82 3.13 -32.25
N PRO A 102 -5.70 4.08 -31.88
CA PRO A 102 -5.95 5.26 -32.67
C PRO A 102 -4.67 6.08 -32.88
N SER A 103 -4.28 6.30 -34.14
CA SER A 103 -3.05 7.04 -34.49
C SER A 103 -3.17 8.57 -34.38
N ALA A 104 -4.37 9.10 -34.09
CA ALA A 104 -4.67 10.53 -34.19
C ALA A 104 -5.32 11.17 -32.95
N ASN A 105 -6.33 10.53 -32.33
CA ASN A 105 -7.05 11.02 -31.15
C ASN A 105 -7.61 9.82 -30.38
N ASP A 106 -7.85 9.98 -29.08
CA ASP A 106 -8.50 8.94 -28.26
C ASP A 106 -9.88 8.55 -28.82
N VAL A 107 -10.24 7.26 -28.75
CA VAL A 107 -11.50 6.73 -29.31
C VAL A 107 -12.37 6.09 -28.24
N THR A 108 -13.65 6.46 -28.19
CA THR A 108 -14.64 5.82 -27.33
C THR A 108 -15.20 4.55 -27.97
N ILE A 109 -15.18 3.42 -27.26
CA ILE A 109 -15.92 2.21 -27.60
C ILE A 109 -17.01 2.03 -26.53
N ASP A 110 -18.27 2.14 -26.96
CA ASP A 110 -19.45 2.12 -26.11
C ASP A 110 -20.30 0.87 -26.43
N ALA A 111 -20.44 -0.04 -25.46
CA ALA A 111 -21.29 -1.23 -25.61
C ALA A 111 -22.73 -1.02 -25.12
N ALA A 112 -23.11 0.21 -24.79
CA ALA A 112 -24.49 0.65 -24.50
C ALA A 112 -25.22 -0.12 -23.38
N ASN A 113 -24.48 -0.80 -22.50
CA ASN A 113 -24.94 -1.74 -21.46
C ASN A 113 -25.68 -2.95 -22.06
N THR A 114 -25.19 -3.47 -23.19
CA THR A 114 -25.81 -4.61 -23.91
C THR A 114 -24.93 -5.85 -23.98
N SER A 115 -23.62 -5.72 -23.71
CA SER A 115 -22.63 -6.80 -23.76
C SER A 115 -21.28 -6.33 -23.24
N ARG A 116 -20.34 -7.27 -23.02
CA ARG A 116 -18.92 -6.95 -22.84
C ARG A 116 -18.35 -6.30 -24.09
N ILE A 117 -17.29 -5.53 -23.96
CA ILE A 117 -16.61 -4.94 -25.12
C ILE A 117 -15.67 -5.96 -25.75
N PHE A 118 -14.74 -6.53 -24.97
CA PHE A 118 -13.72 -7.46 -25.44
C PHE A 118 -13.70 -8.78 -24.65
N ASN A 119 -13.57 -9.89 -25.36
CA ASN A 119 -13.30 -11.22 -24.80
C ASN A 119 -12.03 -11.77 -25.45
N ILE A 120 -10.92 -11.76 -24.70
CA ILE A 120 -9.59 -12.15 -25.18
C ILE A 120 -9.37 -13.62 -24.87
N VAL A 121 -9.00 -14.41 -25.87
CA VAL A 121 -8.81 -15.87 -25.73
C VAL A 121 -7.48 -16.27 -26.34
N ASP A 122 -6.51 -16.58 -25.48
CA ASP A 122 -5.19 -17.15 -25.88
C ASP A 122 -4.38 -16.22 -26.82
N ALA A 123 -4.50 -14.90 -26.63
CA ALA A 123 -3.91 -13.87 -27.48
C ALA A 123 -3.22 -12.76 -26.67
N LYS A 124 -2.20 -12.10 -27.25
CA LYS A 124 -1.58 -10.90 -26.69
C LYS A 124 -2.20 -9.65 -27.31
N VAL A 125 -2.94 -8.91 -26.49
CA VAL A 125 -3.64 -7.69 -26.90
C VAL A 125 -2.99 -6.48 -26.26
N THR A 126 -2.74 -5.44 -27.05
CA THR A 126 -2.36 -4.11 -26.53
C THR A 126 -3.43 -3.10 -26.93
N LEU A 127 -4.00 -2.40 -25.95
CA LEU A 127 -5.02 -1.38 -26.12
C LEU A 127 -4.46 -0.02 -25.69
N SER A 128 -4.38 0.91 -26.63
CA SER A 128 -3.83 2.24 -26.40
C SER A 128 -4.79 3.34 -26.83
N HIS A 129 -4.86 4.44 -26.08
CA HIS A 129 -5.67 5.62 -26.42
C HIS A 129 -7.17 5.31 -26.61
N LEU A 130 -7.71 4.39 -25.82
CA LEU A 130 -9.14 4.03 -25.86
C LEU A 130 -9.89 4.51 -24.63
N THR A 131 -11.19 4.76 -24.80
CA THR A 131 -12.16 4.95 -23.72
C THR A 131 -13.21 3.85 -23.82
N LEU A 132 -13.25 2.93 -22.87
CA LEU A 132 -14.11 1.75 -22.86
C LEU A 132 -15.24 1.95 -21.84
N THR A 133 -16.49 2.02 -22.31
CA THR A 133 -17.66 2.38 -21.50
C THR A 133 -18.90 1.56 -21.85
N GLY A 134 -19.82 1.44 -20.88
CA GLY A 134 -21.10 0.77 -21.09
C GLY A 134 -20.94 -0.72 -21.41
N GLY A 135 -19.84 -1.35 -21.02
CA GLY A 135 -19.69 -2.79 -21.03
C GLY A 135 -20.54 -3.43 -19.93
N ASP A 136 -21.29 -4.48 -20.27
CA ASP A 136 -22.04 -5.30 -19.33
C ASP A 136 -21.62 -6.77 -19.44
N GLY A 137 -21.06 -7.32 -18.37
CA GLY A 137 -20.65 -8.71 -18.23
C GLY A 137 -21.77 -9.72 -18.45
N SER A 138 -23.03 -9.32 -18.20
CA SER A 138 -24.17 -10.24 -18.20
C SER A 138 -24.64 -10.62 -19.61
N ASP A 139 -24.62 -11.91 -19.92
CA ASP A 139 -25.14 -12.48 -21.18
C ASP A 139 -26.69 -12.54 -21.17
N GLY A 140 -27.33 -11.37 -21.17
CA GLY A 140 -28.78 -11.23 -21.31
C GLY A 140 -29.62 -11.81 -20.16
N GLY A 141 -29.04 -11.99 -18.96
CA GLY A 141 -29.76 -12.43 -17.76
C GLY A 141 -29.94 -13.94 -17.60
N LEU A 142 -29.12 -14.76 -18.27
CA LEU A 142 -29.02 -16.20 -17.98
C LEU A 142 -27.91 -16.46 -16.94
N PRO A 143 -28.16 -17.21 -15.85
CA PRO A 143 -27.12 -17.53 -14.88
C PRO A 143 -26.09 -18.48 -15.51
N LYS A 144 -24.86 -18.00 -15.73
CA LYS A 144 -23.71 -18.76 -16.23
C LYS A 144 -22.43 -18.33 -15.53
N ASP A 145 -21.42 -19.19 -15.55
CA ASP A 145 -20.10 -18.98 -14.94
C ASP A 145 -19.20 -17.94 -15.66
N TYR A 146 -19.78 -16.99 -16.40
CA TYR A 146 -19.08 -16.12 -17.38
C TYR A 146 -19.40 -14.63 -17.30
N ASP A 147 -20.18 -14.17 -16.31
CA ASP A 147 -20.54 -12.75 -16.14
C ASP A 147 -19.36 -11.85 -15.64
N ASP A 148 -18.13 -12.39 -15.70
CA ASP A 148 -16.85 -11.74 -15.38
C ASP A 148 -16.45 -10.72 -16.47
N GLY A 149 -15.93 -9.55 -16.05
CA GLY A 149 -15.24 -8.60 -16.92
C GLY A 149 -16.17 -7.68 -17.71
N GLY A 150 -16.73 -6.63 -17.09
CA GLY A 150 -17.76 -5.80 -17.73
C GLY A 150 -17.32 -5.14 -19.04
N ALA A 151 -16.11 -4.56 -19.10
CA ALA A 151 -15.52 -4.11 -20.37
C ALA A 151 -14.69 -5.23 -21.03
N ILE A 152 -13.79 -5.86 -20.27
CA ILE A 152 -12.82 -6.84 -20.78
C ILE A 152 -12.81 -8.09 -19.92
N TYR A 153 -12.96 -9.25 -20.58
CA TYR A 153 -12.63 -10.55 -20.02
C TYR A 153 -11.38 -11.13 -20.70
N VAL A 154 -10.43 -11.65 -19.93
CA VAL A 154 -9.21 -12.33 -20.46
C VAL A 154 -9.20 -13.79 -20.04
N ASN A 155 -9.28 -14.67 -21.03
CA ASN A 155 -9.34 -16.13 -20.92
C ASN A 155 -8.04 -16.76 -21.46
N ARG A 156 -6.93 -16.50 -20.75
CA ARG A 156 -5.52 -16.72 -21.15
C ARG A 156 -5.02 -15.76 -22.24
N GLY A 157 -3.69 -15.66 -22.35
CA GLY A 157 -2.99 -14.66 -23.15
C GLY A 157 -2.55 -13.47 -22.29
N ASN A 158 -2.31 -12.33 -22.93
CA ASN A 158 -1.76 -11.13 -22.28
C ASN A 158 -2.58 -9.88 -22.61
N LEU A 159 -2.79 -9.00 -21.63
CA LEU A 159 -3.42 -7.71 -21.84
C LEU A 159 -2.52 -6.57 -21.38
N ILE A 160 -2.25 -5.63 -22.28
CA ILE A 160 -1.52 -4.39 -22.01
C ILE A 160 -2.44 -3.20 -22.27
N LEU A 161 -2.69 -2.38 -21.25
CA LEU A 161 -3.39 -1.11 -21.36
C LEU A 161 -2.39 0.06 -21.24
N GLN A 162 -2.44 1.03 -22.15
CA GLN A 162 -1.58 2.21 -22.16
C GLN A 162 -2.41 3.47 -22.48
N ASN A 163 -2.46 4.46 -21.59
CA ASN A 163 -3.28 5.66 -21.82
C ASN A 163 -4.77 5.34 -22.14
N THR A 164 -5.33 4.34 -21.45
CA THR A 164 -6.70 3.86 -21.68
C THR A 164 -7.59 4.16 -20.47
N VAL A 165 -8.83 4.58 -20.73
CA VAL A 165 -9.85 4.85 -19.71
C VAL A 165 -10.91 3.74 -19.77
N LEU A 166 -11.28 3.17 -18.62
CA LEU A 166 -12.36 2.20 -18.48
C LEU A 166 -13.34 2.70 -17.42
N TYR A 167 -14.55 3.10 -17.82
CA TYR A 167 -15.53 3.64 -16.89
C TYR A 167 -16.97 3.21 -17.13
N GLY A 168 -17.77 3.17 -16.06
CA GLY A 168 -19.21 2.89 -16.16
C GLY A 168 -19.52 1.49 -16.67
N ASN A 169 -18.58 0.54 -16.54
CA ASN A 169 -18.75 -0.84 -16.94
C ASN A 169 -19.22 -1.68 -15.75
N THR A 170 -20.02 -2.71 -16.01
CA THR A 170 -20.72 -3.49 -14.98
C THR A 170 -20.54 -4.99 -15.19
N ALA A 171 -20.32 -5.74 -14.10
CA ALA A 171 -20.38 -7.20 -14.06
C ALA A 171 -21.41 -7.61 -12.99
N VAL A 172 -22.70 -7.64 -13.35
CA VAL A 172 -23.82 -7.71 -12.40
C VAL A 172 -23.76 -8.94 -11.49
N TYR A 173 -23.32 -10.09 -12.03
CA TYR A 173 -23.23 -11.36 -11.30
C TYR A 173 -21.80 -11.93 -11.24
N GLY A 174 -20.83 -11.30 -11.91
CA GLY A 174 -19.43 -11.72 -11.94
C GLY A 174 -18.49 -10.71 -11.28
N SER A 175 -17.19 -10.93 -11.50
CA SER A 175 -16.11 -10.11 -10.94
C SER A 175 -15.56 -9.13 -11.99
N GLY A 176 -14.86 -8.08 -11.56
CA GLY A 176 -14.11 -7.21 -12.48
C GLY A 176 -15.02 -6.30 -13.30
N GLY A 177 -15.48 -5.19 -12.72
CA GLY A 177 -16.48 -4.34 -13.37
C GLY A 177 -15.96 -3.72 -14.66
N ALA A 178 -14.66 -3.36 -14.70
CA ALA A 178 -13.96 -3.10 -15.96
C ALA A 178 -13.28 -4.35 -16.49
N ILE A 179 -12.42 -4.99 -15.69
CA ILE A 179 -11.51 -6.06 -16.16
C ILE A 179 -11.63 -7.27 -15.25
N ALA A 180 -11.87 -8.44 -15.83
CA ALA A 180 -11.61 -9.71 -15.17
C ALA A 180 -10.59 -10.52 -15.97
N ALA A 181 -9.48 -10.91 -15.35
CA ALA A 181 -8.36 -11.52 -16.04
C ALA A 181 -7.94 -12.87 -15.44
N ARG A 182 -7.77 -13.84 -16.33
CA ARG A 182 -7.08 -15.11 -16.12
C ARG A 182 -5.94 -15.18 -17.15
N ALA A 183 -5.10 -14.16 -17.14
CA ALA A 183 -4.04 -13.94 -18.13
C ALA A 183 -2.70 -14.54 -17.67
N ASP A 184 -1.71 -14.60 -18.54
CA ASP A 184 -0.32 -14.81 -18.10
C ASP A 184 0.24 -13.49 -17.53
N LEU A 185 -0.12 -12.35 -18.16
CA LEU A 185 0.23 -11.00 -17.70
C LEU A 185 -0.91 -10.00 -17.97
N LEU A 186 -1.31 -9.28 -16.93
CA LEU A 186 -2.11 -8.05 -17.02
C LEU A 186 -1.20 -6.84 -16.71
N THR A 187 -1.07 -5.90 -17.64
CA THR A 187 -0.27 -4.67 -17.49
C THR A 187 -1.14 -3.44 -17.74
N ILE A 188 -1.12 -2.48 -16.81
CA ILE A 188 -1.96 -1.28 -16.82
C ILE A 188 -1.09 -0.06 -16.55
N ASN A 189 -0.80 0.70 -17.61
CA ASN A 189 0.13 1.83 -17.59
C ASN A 189 -0.58 3.12 -17.98
N ASP A 190 -0.32 4.23 -17.27
CA ASP A 190 -0.86 5.57 -17.57
C ASP A 190 -2.39 5.60 -17.75
N SER A 191 -3.11 4.69 -17.10
CA SER A 191 -4.51 4.37 -17.41
C SER A 191 -5.46 4.69 -16.24
N GLN A 192 -6.75 4.79 -16.52
CA GLN A 192 -7.78 5.15 -15.53
C GLN A 192 -8.92 4.13 -15.53
N ILE A 193 -9.20 3.52 -14.38
CA ILE A 193 -10.28 2.55 -14.20
C ILE A 193 -11.20 3.07 -13.11
N HIS A 194 -12.36 3.63 -13.49
CA HIS A 194 -13.20 4.34 -12.52
C HIS A 194 -14.71 4.20 -12.71
N ASN A 195 -15.47 4.32 -11.62
CA ASN A 195 -16.94 4.18 -11.62
C ASN A 195 -17.45 2.86 -12.21
N ASN A 196 -16.68 1.77 -12.11
CA ASN A 196 -17.11 0.44 -12.54
C ASN A 196 -17.71 -0.34 -11.36
N THR A 197 -18.57 -1.32 -11.65
CA THR A 197 -19.35 -2.05 -10.64
C THR A 197 -19.32 -3.55 -10.89
N ALA A 198 -19.04 -4.35 -9.87
CA ALA A 198 -19.08 -5.82 -9.97
C ALA A 198 -19.52 -6.46 -8.65
N VAL A 199 -19.70 -7.78 -8.61
CA VAL A 199 -19.94 -8.52 -7.36
C VAL A 199 -18.68 -8.52 -6.47
N SER A 200 -17.50 -8.66 -7.08
CA SER A 200 -16.16 -8.62 -6.46
C SER A 200 -15.16 -7.94 -7.41
N GLY A 201 -14.16 -7.24 -6.88
CA GLY A 201 -13.18 -6.54 -7.72
C GLY A 201 -13.85 -5.47 -8.59
N GLY A 202 -14.47 -4.47 -7.95
CA GLY A 202 -15.38 -3.52 -8.60
C GLY A 202 -14.79 -2.84 -9.85
N GLY A 203 -13.48 -2.55 -9.84
CA GLY A 203 -12.74 -2.16 -11.04
C GLY A 203 -12.11 -3.37 -11.73
N ILE A 204 -11.22 -4.05 -11.02
CA ILE A 204 -10.39 -5.14 -11.53
C ILE A 204 -10.58 -6.39 -10.66
N SER A 205 -10.72 -7.55 -11.29
CA SER A 205 -10.53 -8.86 -10.65
C SER A 205 -9.44 -9.63 -11.39
N ASP A 206 -8.27 -9.74 -10.77
CA ASP A 206 -7.12 -10.40 -11.35
C ASP A 206 -6.87 -11.79 -10.73
N ARG A 207 -6.72 -12.77 -11.61
CA ARG A 207 -6.32 -14.16 -11.34
C ARG A 207 -5.28 -14.59 -12.38
N SER A 208 -4.44 -13.65 -12.78
CA SER A 208 -3.36 -13.86 -13.76
C SER A 208 -2.11 -14.42 -13.07
N ASP A 209 -1.06 -14.80 -13.79
CA ASP A 209 0.22 -15.14 -13.14
C ASP A 209 0.88 -13.86 -12.57
N HIS A 210 0.80 -12.75 -13.31
CA HIS A 210 1.32 -11.44 -12.88
C HIS A 210 0.41 -10.25 -13.21
N LEU A 211 0.23 -9.36 -12.23
CA LEU A 211 -0.39 -8.04 -12.39
C LEU A 211 0.67 -6.93 -12.29
N ILE A 212 0.71 -6.03 -13.27
CA ILE A 212 1.50 -4.78 -13.24
C ILE A 212 0.55 -3.58 -13.37
N ILE A 213 0.67 -2.64 -12.44
CA ILE A 213 0.02 -1.33 -12.51
C ILE A 213 1.08 -0.25 -12.32
N SER A 214 1.32 0.58 -13.33
CA SER A 214 2.22 1.74 -13.25
C SER A 214 1.50 3.05 -13.55
N ASP A 215 1.73 4.07 -12.71
CA ASP A 215 1.33 5.47 -12.95
C ASP A 215 -0.16 5.65 -13.30
N SER A 216 -1.00 4.76 -12.76
CA SER A 216 -2.41 4.57 -13.12
C SER A 216 -3.36 4.82 -11.94
N GLN A 217 -4.64 5.02 -12.25
CA GLN A 217 -5.67 5.35 -11.26
C GLN A 217 -6.77 4.28 -11.26
N VAL A 218 -7.08 3.73 -10.08
CA VAL A 218 -8.23 2.84 -9.87
C VAL A 218 -9.14 3.46 -8.81
N THR A 219 -10.21 4.13 -9.25
CA THR A 219 -10.96 5.06 -8.39
C THR A 219 -12.48 4.93 -8.46
N SER A 220 -13.17 5.18 -7.34
CA SER A 220 -14.64 5.19 -7.29
C SER A 220 -15.33 3.92 -7.81
N ASN A 221 -14.65 2.76 -7.82
CA ASN A 221 -15.23 1.49 -8.23
C ASN A 221 -15.93 0.79 -7.04
N THR A 222 -16.92 -0.05 -7.33
CA THR A 222 -17.79 -0.66 -6.30
C THR A 222 -17.91 -2.17 -6.44
N ALA A 223 -17.56 -2.90 -5.38
CA ALA A 223 -17.94 -4.29 -5.19
C ALA A 223 -19.28 -4.36 -4.44
N THR A 224 -20.29 -4.97 -5.06
CA THR A 224 -21.69 -4.96 -4.61
C THR A 224 -22.04 -6.10 -3.67
N MET A 225 -21.19 -7.10 -3.48
CA MET A 225 -21.49 -8.22 -2.57
C MET A 225 -20.28 -8.69 -1.76
N TYR A 226 -19.11 -8.77 -2.40
CA TYR A 226 -17.91 -9.35 -1.80
C TYR A 226 -16.77 -8.32 -1.70
N ASP A 227 -15.55 -8.79 -1.91
CA ASP A 227 -14.31 -8.09 -1.59
C ASP A 227 -13.88 -7.12 -2.70
N ALA A 228 -12.90 -6.28 -2.39
CA ALA A 228 -12.19 -5.42 -3.34
C ALA A 228 -13.08 -4.43 -4.11
N GLY A 229 -13.30 -3.25 -3.53
CA GLY A 229 -13.99 -2.18 -4.25
C GLY A 229 -13.25 -1.77 -5.51
N GLY A 230 -11.93 -1.64 -5.43
CA GLY A 230 -11.05 -1.31 -6.55
C GLY A 230 -10.51 -2.56 -7.26
N ILE A 231 -9.62 -3.28 -6.58
CA ILE A 231 -8.80 -4.34 -7.17
C ILE A 231 -8.86 -5.61 -6.31
N PHE A 232 -9.37 -6.71 -6.86
CA PHE A 232 -9.18 -8.04 -6.29
C PHE A 232 -7.95 -8.67 -6.92
N VAL A 233 -7.07 -9.25 -6.11
CA VAL A 233 -5.91 -10.00 -6.59
C VAL A 233 -5.90 -11.38 -5.92
N GLY A 234 -6.05 -12.40 -6.76
CA GLY A 234 -5.76 -13.80 -6.44
C GLY A 234 -4.78 -14.39 -7.46
N SER A 235 -3.83 -13.57 -7.91
CA SER A 235 -2.68 -13.97 -8.74
C SER A 235 -1.55 -14.53 -7.88
N ASP A 236 -0.55 -15.15 -8.52
CA ASP A 236 0.72 -15.47 -7.86
C ASP A 236 1.44 -14.19 -7.41
N THR A 237 1.46 -13.15 -8.26
CA THR A 237 2.23 -11.93 -8.00
C THR A 237 1.61 -10.62 -8.50
N ALA A 238 1.88 -9.51 -7.81
CA ALA A 238 1.43 -8.17 -8.19
C ALA A 238 2.46 -7.04 -7.93
N THR A 239 2.59 -6.12 -8.88
CA THR A 239 3.47 -4.94 -8.81
C THR A 239 2.66 -3.68 -9.05
N ILE A 240 2.55 -2.82 -8.03
CA ILE A 240 1.80 -1.55 -8.09
C ILE A 240 2.77 -0.40 -7.81
N THR A 241 2.96 0.50 -8.77
CA THR A 241 3.93 1.60 -8.66
C THR A 241 3.37 2.93 -9.18
N GLY A 242 3.58 4.04 -8.47
CA GLY A 242 3.08 5.36 -8.89
C GLY A 242 1.56 5.48 -8.93
N ALA A 243 0.82 4.50 -8.38
CA ALA A 243 -0.61 4.35 -8.60
C ALA A 243 -1.44 5.06 -7.53
N THR A 244 -2.68 5.41 -7.90
CA THR A 244 -3.70 5.91 -6.96
C THR A 244 -4.89 4.97 -6.92
N ILE A 245 -5.11 4.34 -5.76
CA ILE A 245 -6.26 3.47 -5.48
C ILE A 245 -7.16 4.20 -4.50
N SER A 246 -8.23 4.87 -4.96
CA SER A 246 -8.98 5.78 -4.09
C SER A 246 -10.49 5.89 -4.29
N GLY A 247 -11.22 6.05 -3.19
CA GLY A 247 -12.68 6.24 -3.22
C GLY A 247 -13.47 4.98 -3.60
N ASN A 248 -12.81 3.81 -3.64
CA ASN A 248 -13.47 2.55 -3.98
C ASN A 248 -14.24 2.00 -2.77
N SER A 249 -15.28 1.20 -3.01
CA SER A 249 -16.20 0.70 -1.99
C SER A 249 -16.43 -0.81 -2.07
N ALA A 250 -16.31 -1.52 -0.95
CA ALA A 250 -16.61 -2.96 -0.84
C ALA A 250 -17.65 -3.26 0.27
N LYS A 251 -18.15 -4.50 0.31
CA LYS A 251 -19.03 -4.98 1.40
C LYS A 251 -18.32 -5.88 2.42
N THR A 252 -17.46 -6.81 2.01
CA THR A 252 -16.84 -7.79 2.94
C THR A 252 -15.39 -7.48 3.33
N SER A 253 -14.50 -7.29 2.36
CA SER A 253 -13.07 -7.04 2.61
C SER A 253 -12.44 -6.09 1.59
N GLY A 254 -11.35 -5.41 1.97
CA GLY A 254 -10.51 -4.61 1.08
C GLY A 254 -11.26 -3.52 0.33
N GLY A 255 -11.62 -2.41 0.99
CA GLY A 255 -12.34 -1.31 0.33
C GLY A 255 -11.63 -0.82 -0.95
N GLY A 256 -10.30 -0.73 -0.92
CA GLY A 256 -9.46 -0.42 -2.08
C GLY A 256 -8.93 -1.67 -2.80
N LEU A 257 -8.17 -2.50 -2.08
CA LEU A 257 -7.46 -3.67 -2.61
C LEU A 257 -7.56 -4.85 -1.62
N SER A 258 -7.79 -6.06 -2.14
CA SER A 258 -7.71 -7.33 -1.41
C SER A 258 -6.69 -8.25 -2.09
N LEU A 259 -5.80 -8.84 -1.29
CA LEU A 259 -4.77 -9.79 -1.70
C LEU A 259 -5.04 -11.15 -1.06
N SER A 260 -5.11 -12.21 -1.86
CA SER A 260 -5.44 -13.56 -1.38
C SER A 260 -4.55 -14.63 -2.03
N GLY A 261 -3.58 -15.14 -1.27
CA GLY A 261 -2.59 -16.11 -1.77
C GLY A 261 -1.45 -15.53 -2.61
N THR A 262 -1.19 -14.22 -2.54
CA THR A 262 -0.36 -13.48 -3.50
C THR A 262 0.93 -12.94 -2.87
N SER A 263 1.99 -12.74 -3.67
CA SER A 263 3.12 -11.86 -3.31
C SER A 263 3.02 -10.50 -4.02
N ALA A 264 2.87 -9.42 -3.27
CA ALA A 264 2.57 -8.09 -3.78
C ALA A 264 3.61 -7.02 -3.37
N SER A 265 3.78 -6.01 -4.22
CA SER A 265 4.52 -4.80 -3.90
C SER A 265 3.72 -3.53 -4.26
N ILE A 266 3.75 -2.55 -3.37
CA ILE A 266 3.14 -1.22 -3.54
C ILE A 266 4.25 -0.19 -3.31
N SER A 267 4.63 0.55 -4.34
CA SER A 267 5.70 1.56 -4.25
C SER A 267 5.28 2.93 -4.77
N ASN A 268 5.72 4.02 -4.14
CA ASN A 268 5.44 5.39 -4.59
C ASN A 268 3.94 5.69 -4.81
N SER A 269 3.05 5.00 -4.10
CA SER A 269 1.61 4.93 -4.41
C SER A 269 0.74 5.46 -3.28
N SER A 270 -0.52 5.76 -3.59
CA SER A 270 -1.54 6.17 -2.61
C SER A 270 -2.73 5.20 -2.60
N VAL A 271 -3.08 4.70 -1.42
CA VAL A 271 -4.33 3.96 -1.18
C VAL A 271 -5.15 4.80 -0.22
N SER A 272 -6.16 5.51 -0.72
CA SER A 272 -6.85 6.51 0.10
C SER A 272 -8.35 6.68 -0.08
N ASN A 273 -9.04 7.11 0.97
CA ASN A 273 -10.49 7.35 0.98
C ASN A 273 -11.32 6.12 0.55
N ASN A 274 -10.78 4.90 0.61
CA ASN A 274 -11.53 3.70 0.30
C ASN A 274 -12.42 3.31 1.49
N TYR A 275 -13.56 2.71 1.18
CA TYR A 275 -14.63 2.43 2.14
C TYR A 275 -15.00 0.95 2.15
N LEU A 276 -15.23 0.42 3.34
CA LEU A 276 -15.73 -0.92 3.53
C LEU A 276 -16.98 -0.89 4.40
N ALA A 277 -18.12 -1.27 3.81
CA ALA A 277 -19.43 -1.20 4.44
C ALA A 277 -19.66 -2.27 5.53
N GLY A 278 -18.96 -3.41 5.48
CA GLY A 278 -18.93 -4.45 6.52
C GLY A 278 -20.26 -5.17 6.80
N ILE A 279 -21.30 -4.86 6.01
CA ILE A 279 -22.69 -5.30 6.16
C ILE A 279 -23.17 -5.77 4.78
N SER A 280 -23.85 -6.92 4.74
CA SER A 280 -24.56 -7.47 3.58
C SER A 280 -25.92 -6.80 3.32
N ASP A 281 -26.57 -7.16 2.21
CA ASP A 281 -27.93 -6.69 1.88
C ASP A 281 -29.02 -7.18 2.85
N ASP A 282 -28.81 -8.29 3.58
CA ASP A 282 -29.72 -8.76 4.63
C ASP A 282 -29.47 -8.10 6.00
N GLY A 283 -28.51 -7.17 6.08
CA GLY A 283 -28.16 -6.43 7.30
C GLY A 283 -27.28 -7.20 8.28
N SER A 284 -26.79 -8.39 7.94
CA SER A 284 -25.87 -9.14 8.79
C SER A 284 -24.43 -8.59 8.72
N PHE A 285 -23.73 -8.64 9.85
CA PHE A 285 -22.39 -8.07 10.01
C PHE A 285 -21.33 -9.17 9.93
N PHE A 286 -20.42 -9.06 8.98
CA PHE A 286 -19.36 -10.06 8.74
C PHE A 286 -18.01 -9.71 9.39
N GLY A 287 -17.93 -8.59 10.11
CA GLY A 287 -16.68 -8.10 10.68
C GLY A 287 -15.73 -7.64 9.57
N GLY A 288 -16.16 -6.63 8.79
CA GLY A 288 -15.48 -6.19 7.58
C GLY A 288 -13.98 -5.91 7.78
N ARG A 289 -13.15 -6.39 6.85
CA ARG A 289 -11.70 -6.46 6.95
C ARG A 289 -11.01 -5.51 5.96
N GLY A 290 -10.28 -4.51 6.44
CA GLY A 290 -9.43 -3.68 5.59
C GLY A 290 -10.19 -2.58 4.85
N GLY A 291 -10.24 -1.38 5.42
CA GLY A 291 -10.87 -0.22 4.76
C GLY A 291 -10.10 0.20 3.52
N GLY A 292 -8.77 0.20 3.58
CA GLY A 292 -7.89 0.40 2.43
C GLY A 292 -7.46 -0.93 1.83
N LEU A 293 -6.73 -1.71 2.62
CA LEU A 293 -6.07 -2.96 2.22
C LEU A 293 -6.55 -4.14 3.08
N GLU A 294 -6.83 -5.27 2.43
CA GLU A 294 -6.90 -6.58 3.07
C GLU A 294 -5.83 -7.51 2.50
N VAL A 295 -5.11 -8.21 3.39
CA VAL A 295 -3.98 -9.08 3.06
C VAL A 295 -4.19 -10.42 3.73
N SER A 296 -4.38 -11.48 2.95
CA SER A 296 -4.73 -12.82 3.44
C SER A 296 -3.86 -13.89 2.80
N SER A 297 -3.21 -14.72 3.63
CA SER A 297 -2.30 -15.79 3.16
C SER A 297 -1.25 -15.29 2.13
N SER A 298 -0.75 -14.06 2.30
CA SER A 298 -0.04 -13.30 1.28
C SER A 298 1.25 -12.68 1.83
N SER A 299 2.10 -12.15 0.95
CA SER A 299 3.19 -11.24 1.33
C SER A 299 3.00 -9.88 0.68
N LEU A 300 3.26 -8.80 1.40
CA LEU A 300 3.11 -7.42 0.90
C LEU A 300 4.28 -6.54 1.34
N SER A 301 4.95 -5.90 0.37
CA SER A 301 5.89 -4.81 0.63
C SER A 301 5.29 -3.46 0.24
N ILE A 302 5.26 -2.51 1.19
CA ILE A 302 4.80 -1.13 0.99
C ILE A 302 6.01 -0.20 1.16
N VAL A 303 6.42 0.50 0.10
CA VAL A 303 7.62 1.35 0.08
C VAL A 303 7.29 2.77 -0.37
N ARG A 304 7.72 3.78 0.39
CA ARG A 304 7.54 5.21 0.06
C ARG A 304 6.12 5.57 -0.39
N SER A 305 5.12 5.02 0.32
CA SER A 305 3.70 5.05 -0.06
C SER A 305 2.80 5.55 1.08
N GLN A 306 1.56 5.90 0.75
CA GLN A 306 0.59 6.47 1.69
C GLN A 306 -0.70 5.65 1.74
N ILE A 307 -1.04 5.13 2.92
CA ILE A 307 -2.32 4.46 3.19
C ILE A 307 -3.12 5.39 4.11
N SER A 308 -4.11 6.12 3.58
CA SER A 308 -4.72 7.24 4.33
C SER A 308 -6.21 7.45 4.11
N LEU A 309 -6.91 7.99 5.13
CA LEU A 309 -8.35 8.33 5.04
C LEU A 309 -9.27 7.14 4.73
N ASN A 310 -8.78 5.90 4.76
CA ASN A 310 -9.59 4.72 4.49
C ASN A 310 -10.46 4.39 5.72
N THR A 311 -11.66 3.87 5.49
CA THR A 311 -12.62 3.58 6.56
C THR A 311 -13.21 2.19 6.41
N ALA A 312 -13.10 1.38 7.46
CA ALA A 312 -13.86 0.14 7.62
C ALA A 312 -14.91 0.31 8.72
N THR A 313 -16.12 -0.20 8.50
CA THR A 313 -17.15 -0.34 9.56
C THR A 313 -16.88 -1.52 10.51
N GLY A 314 -15.67 -2.08 10.48
CA GLY A 314 -15.20 -3.17 11.31
C GLY A 314 -13.73 -2.99 11.66
N SER A 315 -12.88 -3.78 11.01
CA SER A 315 -11.52 -4.13 11.41
C SER A 315 -10.47 -3.66 10.41
N GLY A 316 -9.35 -3.10 10.89
CA GLY A 316 -8.24 -2.63 10.05
C GLY A 316 -8.63 -1.45 9.16
N GLY A 317 -8.67 -0.24 9.71
CA GLY A 317 -9.15 0.94 8.96
C GLY A 317 -8.30 1.24 7.74
N GLY A 318 -6.97 1.22 7.88
CA GLY A 318 -6.02 1.29 6.78
C GLY A 318 -5.73 -0.10 6.21
N ILE A 319 -5.17 -0.97 7.04
CA ILE A 319 -4.73 -2.33 6.67
C ILE A 319 -5.35 -3.37 7.62
N TYR A 320 -5.87 -4.46 7.07
CA TYR A 320 -6.13 -5.70 7.79
C TYR A 320 -5.23 -6.80 7.22
N THR A 321 -4.57 -7.58 8.09
CA THR A 321 -3.67 -8.67 7.67
C THR A 321 -3.90 -9.95 8.48
N ILE A 322 -3.91 -11.10 7.80
CA ILE A 322 -4.10 -12.43 8.40
C ILE A 322 -3.20 -13.49 7.74
N ALA A 323 -2.46 -14.24 8.56
CA ALA A 323 -1.51 -15.28 8.12
C ALA A 323 -0.60 -14.80 6.98
N SER A 324 -0.04 -13.59 7.13
CA SER A 324 0.62 -12.85 6.06
C SER A 324 1.77 -11.99 6.59
N ASP A 325 2.78 -11.78 5.75
CA ASP A 325 3.94 -10.94 6.04
C ASP A 325 3.79 -9.57 5.38
N VAL A 326 3.81 -8.50 6.17
CA VAL A 326 3.63 -7.12 5.68
C VAL A 326 4.81 -6.23 6.09
N SER A 327 5.62 -5.81 5.13
CA SER A 327 6.69 -4.85 5.34
C SER A 327 6.23 -3.44 4.94
N VAL A 328 6.43 -2.46 5.81
CA VAL A 328 6.10 -1.05 5.59
C VAL A 328 7.37 -0.22 5.78
N GLN A 329 7.96 0.23 4.68
CA GLN A 329 9.21 0.98 4.66
C GLN A 329 8.99 2.41 4.14
N ASP A 330 9.56 3.39 4.84
CA ASP A 330 9.57 4.81 4.47
C ASP A 330 8.18 5.36 4.11
N SER A 331 7.13 4.84 4.76
CA SER A 331 5.72 5.00 4.36
C SER A 331 4.86 5.54 5.51
N SER A 332 3.68 6.09 5.16
CA SER A 332 2.74 6.61 6.16
C SER A 332 1.38 5.92 6.13
N ILE A 333 0.92 5.43 7.28
CA ILE A 333 -0.42 4.90 7.49
C ILE A 333 -1.16 5.88 8.41
N SER A 334 -2.00 6.74 7.85
CA SER A 334 -2.51 7.90 8.61
C SER A 334 -3.96 8.30 8.36
N SER A 335 -4.64 8.76 9.41
CA SER A 335 -6.02 9.22 9.35
C SER A 335 -7.03 8.17 8.87
N ASN A 336 -6.69 6.88 9.00
CA ASN A 336 -7.62 5.78 8.70
C ASN A 336 -8.53 5.50 9.90
N ARG A 337 -9.67 4.87 9.65
CA ARG A 337 -10.73 4.68 10.65
C ARG A 337 -11.28 3.25 10.67
N ALA A 338 -11.22 2.62 11.83
CA ALA A 338 -12.01 1.42 12.14
C ALA A 338 -13.23 1.87 12.97
N GLN A 339 -14.45 1.76 12.44
CA GLN A 339 -15.67 2.27 13.05
C GLN A 339 -16.68 1.14 13.33
N ALA A 340 -16.78 0.71 14.58
CA ALA A 340 -17.89 -0.15 14.99
C ALA A 340 -19.25 0.58 14.79
N LEU A 341 -20.23 -0.13 14.22
CA LEU A 341 -21.60 0.36 14.07
C LEU A 341 -22.49 -0.21 15.19
N GLY A 342 -22.84 0.64 16.16
CA GLY A 342 -23.78 0.30 17.25
C GLY A 342 -23.21 -0.62 18.34
N GLU A 343 -24.09 -1.10 19.22
CA GLU A 343 -23.77 -2.03 20.33
C GLU A 343 -23.56 -3.49 19.85
N VAL A 344 -22.87 -3.69 18.72
CA VAL A 344 -22.65 -5.04 18.16
C VAL A 344 -21.48 -5.70 18.90
N SER A 345 -21.79 -6.82 19.58
CA SER A 345 -20.94 -7.55 20.53
C SER A 345 -19.70 -8.27 19.94
N THR A 346 -19.17 -7.81 18.81
CA THR A 346 -17.99 -8.41 18.12
C THR A 346 -16.99 -7.34 17.68
N ALA A 347 -16.96 -6.19 18.34
CA ALA A 347 -16.10 -5.07 17.96
C ALA A 347 -14.61 -5.45 18.01
N ILE A 348 -13.91 -5.27 16.89
CA ILE A 348 -12.46 -5.44 16.79
C ILE A 348 -11.92 -4.33 15.90
N GLY A 349 -11.04 -3.50 16.46
CA GLY A 349 -10.56 -2.27 15.83
C GLY A 349 -9.05 -2.24 15.71
N GLY A 350 -8.56 -1.48 14.75
CA GLY A 350 -7.14 -1.33 14.42
C GLY A 350 -7.08 -0.19 13.45
N GLY A 351 -7.15 1.04 13.96
CA GLY A 351 -7.53 2.21 13.17
C GLY A 351 -6.63 2.41 11.97
N GLY A 352 -5.32 2.30 12.18
CA GLY A 352 -4.33 2.19 11.12
C GLY A 352 -4.21 0.75 10.61
N ILE A 353 -3.79 -0.17 11.49
CA ILE A 353 -3.55 -1.57 11.15
C ILE A 353 -4.22 -2.53 12.15
N TYR A 354 -4.71 -3.66 11.67
CA TYR A 354 -5.03 -4.83 12.49
C TYR A 354 -4.36 -6.08 11.90
N ILE A 355 -3.53 -6.74 12.70
CA ILE A 355 -2.91 -8.04 12.42
C ILE A 355 -3.52 -9.14 13.31
N THR A 356 -3.79 -10.31 12.72
CA THR A 356 -4.44 -11.44 13.39
C THR A 356 -4.03 -12.81 12.82
N MET A 357 -4.36 -13.85 13.58
CA MET A 357 -4.32 -15.26 13.20
C MET A 357 -5.67 -15.88 13.60
N ARG A 358 -6.36 -16.60 12.70
CA ARG A 358 -7.72 -17.13 12.96
C ARG A 358 -7.94 -18.61 12.61
N SER A 359 -6.90 -19.34 12.18
CA SER A 359 -7.04 -20.78 11.94
C SER A 359 -5.71 -21.52 12.00
N SER A 360 -5.67 -22.58 12.80
CA SER A 360 -4.61 -23.60 12.78
C SER A 360 -4.56 -24.45 11.50
N SER A 361 -5.51 -24.26 10.56
CA SER A 361 -5.43 -24.87 9.22
C SER A 361 -4.37 -24.24 8.32
N PHE A 362 -3.90 -23.02 8.64
CA PHE A 362 -2.73 -22.43 8.00
C PHE A 362 -1.49 -23.06 8.64
N ALA A 363 -0.92 -24.07 7.98
CA ALA A 363 0.22 -24.79 8.51
C ALA A 363 1.45 -23.87 8.62
N SER A 364 1.81 -23.48 9.85
CA SER A 364 3.08 -22.81 10.24
C SER A 364 3.36 -21.39 9.73
N ALA A 365 2.37 -20.65 9.22
CA ALA A 365 2.56 -19.22 8.93
C ALA A 365 2.21 -18.37 10.16
N ASN A 366 3.20 -17.77 10.82
CA ASN A 366 2.95 -16.62 11.70
C ASN A 366 2.43 -15.45 10.84
N SER A 367 1.79 -14.46 11.45
CA SER A 367 1.52 -13.18 10.76
C SER A 367 2.53 -12.16 11.27
N GLN A 368 3.20 -11.41 10.40
CA GLN A 368 4.21 -10.42 10.79
C GLN A 368 3.95 -9.05 10.15
N ILE A 369 4.18 -7.99 10.92
CA ILE A 369 4.38 -6.64 10.40
C ILE A 369 5.77 -6.15 10.76
N THR A 370 6.51 -5.62 9.79
CA THR A 370 7.75 -4.88 10.03
C THR A 370 7.56 -3.43 9.57
N LEU A 371 7.64 -2.48 10.49
CA LEU A 371 7.66 -1.05 10.22
C LEU A 371 9.10 -0.55 10.25
N HIS A 372 9.55 0.10 9.18
CA HIS A 372 10.87 0.72 9.09
C HIS A 372 10.77 2.14 8.53
N GLY A 373 11.39 3.14 9.17
CA GLY A 373 11.39 4.52 8.66
C GLY A 373 9.99 5.15 8.53
N SER A 374 8.99 4.61 9.23
CA SER A 374 7.56 4.77 8.88
C SER A 374 6.72 5.44 9.97
N THR A 375 5.67 6.15 9.54
CA THR A 375 4.75 6.86 10.44
C THR A 375 3.36 6.23 10.48
N ILE A 376 2.88 5.87 11.66
CA ILE A 376 1.46 5.53 11.89
C ILE A 376 0.84 6.65 12.72
N ALA A 377 -0.02 7.48 12.13
CA ALA A 377 -0.50 8.67 12.84
C ALA A 377 -1.93 9.12 12.55
N ASN A 378 -2.60 9.68 13.57
CA ASN A 378 -3.97 10.23 13.49
C ASN A 378 -5.04 9.18 13.14
N ASN A 379 -4.74 7.89 13.24
CA ASN A 379 -5.71 6.84 12.97
C ASN A 379 -6.66 6.68 14.16
N VAL A 380 -7.90 6.27 13.89
CA VAL A 380 -8.96 6.19 14.91
C VAL A 380 -9.64 4.82 14.89
N SER A 381 -9.72 4.20 16.06
CA SER A 381 -10.47 2.98 16.30
C SER A 381 -11.67 3.26 17.21
N GLY A 382 -12.84 2.78 16.79
CA GLY A 382 -14.05 2.69 17.60
C GLY A 382 -14.03 1.54 18.63
N HIS A 383 -12.91 0.83 18.74
CA HIS A 383 -12.64 -0.15 19.79
C HIS A 383 -11.17 -0.01 20.25
N ASP A 384 -10.42 -1.11 20.31
CA ASP A 384 -8.99 -1.11 20.65
C ASP A 384 -8.08 -0.69 19.50
N GLY A 385 -6.80 -0.44 19.79
CA GLY A 385 -5.75 -0.31 18.79
C GLY A 385 -5.97 0.89 17.87
N GLY A 386 -5.80 2.11 18.38
CA GLY A 386 -6.01 3.32 17.56
C GLY A 386 -5.06 3.36 16.36
N GLY A 387 -3.77 3.14 16.61
CA GLY A 387 -2.76 2.97 15.58
C GLY A 387 -2.73 1.53 15.07
N ILE A 388 -2.40 0.59 15.94
CA ILE A 388 -2.29 -0.85 15.64
C ILE A 388 -3.06 -1.69 16.68
N LEU A 389 -3.72 -2.75 16.22
CA LEU A 389 -4.11 -3.88 17.05
C LEU A 389 -3.35 -5.15 16.63
N ASN A 390 -2.75 -5.82 17.61
CA ASN A 390 -2.19 -7.15 17.47
C ASN A 390 -3.07 -8.18 18.20
N ALA A 391 -3.97 -8.86 17.48
CA ALA A 391 -4.96 -9.74 18.10
C ALA A 391 -5.11 -11.07 17.36
N PRO A 392 -4.18 -12.02 17.58
CA PRO A 392 -4.36 -13.41 17.23
C PRO A 392 -5.48 -14.03 18.07
N GLN A 393 -6.16 -15.01 17.50
CA GLN A 393 -7.07 -15.87 18.24
C GLN A 393 -6.24 -16.91 19.01
N ALA A 394 -6.47 -17.02 20.33
CA ALA A 394 -5.71 -17.91 21.21
C ALA A 394 -5.66 -19.36 20.67
N GLY A 395 -4.47 -19.94 20.65
CA GLY A 395 -4.17 -21.28 20.14
C GLY A 395 -4.10 -21.41 18.61
N ASN A 396 -4.18 -20.31 17.84
CA ASN A 396 -4.14 -20.33 16.37
C ASN A 396 -2.85 -19.75 15.75
N GLY A 397 -1.83 -19.46 16.55
CA GLY A 397 -0.49 -19.07 16.07
C GLY A 397 -0.11 -17.63 16.43
N GLU A 398 1.19 -17.36 16.36
CA GLU A 398 1.80 -16.13 16.85
C GLU A 398 1.68 -14.98 15.85
N THR A 399 1.80 -13.75 16.37
CA THR A 399 1.72 -12.52 15.59
C THR A 399 2.74 -11.50 16.07
N ILE A 400 3.63 -11.06 15.18
CA ILE A 400 4.81 -10.27 15.52
C ILE A 400 4.72 -8.88 14.89
N ILE A 401 5.04 -7.83 15.64
CA ILE A 401 5.21 -6.47 15.13
C ILE A 401 6.61 -5.94 15.48
N ASP A 402 7.43 -5.73 14.46
CA ASP A 402 8.69 -5.00 14.58
C ASP A 402 8.47 -3.52 14.26
N ILE A 403 8.94 -2.63 15.14
CA ILE A 403 8.81 -1.18 15.02
C ILE A 403 10.22 -0.59 15.06
N LEU A 404 10.80 -0.33 13.90
CA LEU A 404 12.19 0.06 13.68
C LEU A 404 12.26 1.50 13.14
N ASN A 405 13.01 2.41 13.77
CA ASN A 405 13.18 3.79 13.29
C ASN A 405 11.85 4.45 12.86
N SER A 406 10.80 4.30 13.67
CA SER A 406 9.42 4.59 13.27
C SER A 406 8.67 5.44 14.32
N THR A 407 7.64 6.16 13.88
CA THR A 407 6.82 7.01 14.75
C THR A 407 5.36 6.54 14.76
N ILE A 408 4.82 6.27 15.96
CA ILE A 408 3.39 6.01 16.19
C ILE A 408 2.82 7.19 16.99
N SER A 409 2.05 8.07 16.34
CA SER A 409 1.71 9.38 16.90
C SER A 409 0.24 9.80 16.79
N ASN A 410 -0.33 10.32 17.87
CA ASN A 410 -1.68 10.90 17.92
C ASN A 410 -2.79 9.95 17.39
N ASN A 411 -2.64 8.64 17.56
CA ASN A 411 -3.68 7.67 17.24
C ASN A 411 -4.66 7.50 18.42
N SER A 412 -5.91 7.18 18.14
CA SER A 412 -6.99 7.19 19.15
C SER A 412 -7.83 5.90 19.16
N ALA A 413 -8.00 5.30 20.34
CA ALA A 413 -8.83 4.11 20.59
C ALA A 413 -10.02 4.46 21.50
N ALA A 414 -11.23 4.01 21.16
CA ALA A 414 -12.40 4.13 22.02
C ALA A 414 -12.41 3.13 23.19
N ASN A 415 -11.53 2.11 23.17
CA ASN A 415 -11.34 1.16 24.27
C ASN A 415 -9.87 1.14 24.75
N LEU A 416 -9.06 0.14 24.37
CA LEU A 416 -7.67 -0.04 24.85
C LEU A 416 -6.61 0.33 23.80
N GLY A 417 -5.43 0.78 24.23
CA GLY A 417 -4.24 0.93 23.38
C GLY A 417 -4.39 1.96 22.26
N GLY A 418 -4.23 3.24 22.58
CA GLY A 418 -4.32 4.33 21.59
C GLY A 418 -3.29 4.19 20.47
N GLY A 419 -2.02 3.96 20.83
CA GLY A 419 -0.95 3.68 19.88
C GLY A 419 -1.02 2.23 19.42
N VAL A 420 -0.81 1.30 20.35
CA VAL A 420 -0.88 -0.13 20.11
C VAL A 420 -1.67 -0.85 21.21
N HIS A 421 -2.55 -1.78 20.82
CA HIS A 421 -3.08 -2.81 21.71
C HIS A 421 -2.62 -4.19 21.27
N GLN A 422 -2.36 -5.11 22.19
CA GLN A 422 -2.09 -6.51 21.89
C GLN A 422 -2.76 -7.49 22.87
N ILE A 423 -3.09 -8.70 22.39
CA ILE A 423 -3.68 -9.79 23.19
C ILE A 423 -3.17 -11.18 22.81
N ASN A 424 -3.32 -12.17 23.71
CA ASN A 424 -2.97 -13.58 23.48
C ASN A 424 -1.50 -13.76 23.01
N GLU A 425 -1.22 -14.70 22.11
CA GLU A 425 0.11 -15.03 21.56
C GLU A 425 0.67 -13.94 20.61
N SER A 426 0.89 -12.72 21.12
CA SER A 426 1.31 -11.55 20.35
C SER A 426 2.62 -10.93 20.85
N GLU A 427 3.42 -10.44 19.90
CA GLU A 427 4.71 -9.84 20.16
C GLU A 427 4.80 -8.41 19.59
N ILE A 428 5.39 -7.50 20.37
CA ILE A 428 5.85 -6.18 19.91
C ILE A 428 7.32 -6.04 20.25
N ILE A 429 8.13 -5.71 19.24
CA ILE A 429 9.53 -5.34 19.37
C ILE A 429 9.71 -3.92 18.84
N SER A 430 10.27 -3.02 19.65
CA SER A 430 10.51 -1.63 19.22
C SER A 430 11.95 -1.21 19.48
N TYR A 431 12.61 -0.76 18.40
CA TYR A 431 13.97 -0.23 18.40
C TYR A 431 14.00 1.14 17.74
N GLY A 432 14.71 2.10 18.35
CA GLY A 432 14.93 3.42 17.75
C GLY A 432 13.63 4.15 17.42
N SER A 433 12.60 4.08 18.27
CA SER A 433 11.23 4.42 17.87
C SER A 433 10.52 5.40 18.80
N THR A 434 9.47 6.06 18.32
CA THR A 434 8.75 7.09 19.10
C THR A 434 7.25 6.82 19.10
N LEU A 435 6.71 6.46 20.27
CA LEU A 435 5.28 6.28 20.51
C LEU A 435 4.78 7.42 21.40
N SER A 436 4.06 8.38 20.82
CA SER A 436 3.71 9.63 21.50
C SER A 436 2.32 10.18 21.18
N GLU A 437 1.78 10.98 22.08
CA GLU A 437 0.49 11.69 21.97
C GLU A 437 -0.73 10.78 21.73
N ASN A 438 -0.58 9.46 21.72
CA ASN A 438 -1.65 8.51 21.47
C ASN A 438 -2.64 8.46 22.65
N THR A 439 -3.92 8.24 22.34
CA THR A 439 -5.02 8.30 23.31
C THR A 439 -5.89 7.08 23.31
N SER A 440 -6.29 6.60 24.48
CA SER A 440 -7.40 5.66 24.61
C SER A 440 -8.42 6.14 25.64
N VAL A 441 -9.59 5.50 25.70
CA VAL A 441 -10.55 5.76 26.79
C VAL A 441 -10.16 4.96 28.03
N PHE A 442 -9.84 3.69 27.86
CA PHE A 442 -9.45 2.75 28.92
C PHE A 442 -8.02 2.22 28.71
N GLY A 443 -7.49 1.50 29.71
CA GLY A 443 -6.20 0.82 29.60
C GLY A 443 -5.02 1.79 29.63
N ALA A 444 -4.28 1.88 28.52
CA ALA A 444 -3.17 2.81 28.33
C ALA A 444 -3.18 3.44 26.94
N GLY A 445 -2.77 4.71 26.87
CA GLY A 445 -2.76 5.46 25.62
C GLY A 445 -1.68 5.03 24.63
N GLY A 446 -0.50 4.64 25.11
CA GLY A 446 0.64 4.25 24.28
C GLY A 446 0.57 2.78 23.89
N ILE A 447 0.89 1.90 24.84
CA ILE A 447 0.90 0.43 24.66
C ILE A 447 0.01 -0.22 25.73
N SER A 448 -0.94 -1.05 25.32
CA SER A 448 -1.76 -1.88 26.23
C SER A 448 -1.65 -3.34 25.83
N ALA A 449 -1.28 -4.25 26.75
CA ALA A 449 -1.16 -5.68 26.49
C ALA A 449 -1.96 -6.51 27.51
N ASN A 450 -2.76 -7.47 27.03
CA ASN A 450 -3.57 -8.35 27.88
C ASN A 450 -3.43 -9.83 27.47
N GLY A 451 -2.93 -10.69 28.34
CA GLY A 451 -2.84 -12.13 28.06
C GLY A 451 -1.48 -12.70 28.43
N SER A 452 -1.46 -14.00 28.74
CA SER A 452 -0.33 -14.65 29.41
C SER A 452 0.93 -14.82 28.58
N ASP A 453 0.78 -14.71 27.28
CA ASP A 453 1.76 -15.06 26.26
C ASP A 453 2.00 -13.88 25.31
N SER A 454 1.66 -12.65 25.77
CA SER A 454 1.95 -11.40 25.07
C SER A 454 3.30 -10.81 25.50
N PHE A 455 4.12 -10.35 24.55
CA PHE A 455 5.48 -9.86 24.79
C PHE A 455 5.68 -8.39 24.39
N VAL A 456 6.50 -7.67 25.14
CA VAL A 456 6.91 -6.29 24.83
C VAL A 456 8.43 -6.15 25.01
N SER A 457 9.11 -5.88 23.91
CA SER A 457 10.51 -5.45 23.85
C SER A 457 10.60 -3.97 23.45
N LEU A 458 11.31 -3.16 24.24
CA LEU A 458 11.58 -1.75 23.95
C LEU A 458 13.06 -1.47 24.26
N SER A 459 13.82 -1.01 23.26
CA SER A 459 15.14 -0.40 23.46
C SER A 459 15.28 0.82 22.55
N ASN A 460 16.07 1.82 22.95
CA ASN A 460 16.23 3.10 22.23
C ASN A 460 14.89 3.74 21.82
N THR A 461 13.85 3.59 22.65
CA THR A 461 12.47 3.97 22.30
C THR A 461 11.91 5.01 23.27
N ILE A 462 11.21 6.01 22.74
CA ILE A 462 10.45 7.00 23.51
C ILE A 462 9.00 6.52 23.62
N VAL A 463 8.48 6.36 24.83
CA VAL A 463 7.05 6.21 25.12
C VAL A 463 6.65 7.30 26.12
N ALA A 464 6.29 8.47 25.60
CA ALA A 464 6.01 9.67 26.38
C ALA A 464 4.85 10.48 25.81
N GLY A 465 4.03 11.12 26.66
CA GLY A 465 2.95 12.00 26.22
C GLY A 465 1.62 11.32 25.89
N ASN A 466 1.57 10.00 25.89
CA ASN A 466 0.37 9.20 25.69
C ASN A 466 -0.57 9.32 26.91
N ARG A 467 -1.85 8.95 26.77
CA ARG A 467 -2.82 8.95 27.89
C ARG A 467 -4.03 8.04 27.63
N SER A 468 -4.56 7.39 28.67
CA SER A 468 -5.96 6.98 28.69
C SER A 468 -6.82 8.08 29.34
N GLU A 469 -8.13 8.13 29.06
CA GLU A 469 -9.05 9.10 29.66
C GLU A 469 -9.32 8.77 31.14
N PHE A 470 -9.52 7.49 31.46
CA PHE A 470 -9.80 7.02 32.83
C PHE A 470 -8.56 6.58 33.60
N SER A 471 -7.42 6.42 32.94
CA SER A 471 -6.12 6.08 33.54
C SER A 471 -5.02 6.89 32.86
N SER A 472 -4.17 7.58 33.63
CA SER A 472 -3.08 8.39 33.04
C SER A 472 -1.93 7.56 32.45
N SER A 473 -2.15 6.25 32.26
CA SER A 473 -1.15 5.27 31.88
C SER A 473 -0.72 5.42 30.42
N GLU A 474 0.58 5.44 30.23
CA GLU A 474 1.26 5.40 28.93
C GLU A 474 1.48 3.94 28.49
N ILE A 475 1.79 3.06 29.44
CA ILE A 475 1.94 1.60 29.21
C ILE A 475 1.16 0.82 30.27
N ARG A 476 0.43 -0.23 29.86
CA ARG A 476 -0.30 -1.13 30.75
C ARG A 476 -0.22 -2.58 30.31
N LEU A 477 0.13 -3.47 31.24
CA LEU A 477 0.31 -4.91 31.03
C LEU A 477 -0.56 -5.68 32.05
N ASP A 478 -1.63 -6.34 31.60
CA ASP A 478 -2.62 -7.00 32.46
C ASP A 478 -2.66 -8.53 32.24
N GLY A 479 -1.88 -9.28 33.02
CA GLY A 479 -2.14 -10.71 33.33
C GLY A 479 -1.25 -11.75 32.64
N GLY A 480 -0.70 -12.67 33.44
CA GLY A 480 0.12 -13.83 33.03
C GLY A 480 1.64 -13.56 33.00
N SER A 481 2.43 -14.48 32.42
CA SER A 481 3.88 -14.58 32.67
C SER A 481 4.73 -13.61 31.83
N ILE A 482 4.46 -12.32 31.98
CA ILE A 482 5.13 -11.26 31.22
C ILE A 482 6.55 -11.05 31.75
N PHE A 483 7.54 -11.50 30.98
CA PHE A 483 8.89 -10.95 31.00
C PHE A 483 8.96 -9.79 30.00
N THR A 484 9.27 -8.59 30.48
CA THR A 484 9.71 -7.47 29.63
C THR A 484 11.24 -7.38 29.65
N LEU A 485 11.81 -6.81 28.59
CA LEU A 485 13.21 -7.00 28.21
C LEU A 485 14.29 -6.61 29.23
N GLU A 486 15.39 -7.36 29.16
CA GLU A 486 16.74 -6.91 29.54
C GLU A 486 17.19 -5.76 28.60
N VAL A 487 17.97 -4.80 29.11
CA VAL A 487 18.55 -3.65 28.37
C VAL A 487 17.54 -2.69 27.70
N GLY A 488 17.08 -1.69 28.48
CA GLY A 488 16.08 -0.71 28.05
C GLY A 488 16.55 0.73 28.11
N HIS A 489 17.42 1.16 27.19
CA HIS A 489 17.76 2.58 27.00
C HIS A 489 16.56 3.35 26.42
N ASN A 490 15.52 3.59 27.20
CA ASN A 490 14.25 4.21 26.76
C ASN A 490 13.94 5.48 27.54
N VAL A 491 13.11 6.36 26.97
CA VAL A 491 12.50 7.48 27.70
C VAL A 491 11.03 7.17 27.91
N LEU A 492 10.65 6.96 29.17
CA LEU A 492 9.32 6.52 29.56
C LEU A 492 8.61 7.59 30.41
N GLY A 493 7.39 7.95 30.00
CA GLY A 493 6.49 8.83 30.74
C GLY A 493 6.83 10.32 30.61
N ARG A 494 6.35 11.15 31.55
CA ARG A 494 6.62 12.60 31.62
C ARG A 494 6.24 13.21 32.97
N ALA A 495 6.83 14.36 33.30
CA ALA A 495 6.78 15.00 34.62
C ALA A 495 5.40 15.50 35.09
N LYS A 496 4.34 15.27 34.29
CA LYS A 496 2.96 15.52 34.69
C LYS A 496 2.41 14.42 35.63
N PHE A 497 2.92 13.20 35.53
CA PHE A 497 2.40 12.02 36.21
C PHE A 497 3.53 11.26 36.90
N THR A 498 3.19 10.59 38.00
CA THR A 498 4.10 9.66 38.70
C THR A 498 4.31 8.38 37.88
N THR A 499 5.32 7.62 38.28
CA THR A 499 5.65 6.31 37.70
C THR A 499 4.50 5.32 37.87
N ALA A 500 3.84 5.33 39.03
CA ALA A 500 2.67 4.48 39.31
C ALA A 500 1.38 4.90 38.57
N GLU A 501 1.23 6.17 38.20
CA GLU A 501 0.12 6.63 37.34
C GLU A 501 0.39 6.31 35.86
N SER A 502 1.64 6.42 35.44
CA SER A 502 2.09 6.26 34.05
C SER A 502 2.19 4.79 33.61
N PHE A 503 2.48 3.88 34.54
CA PHE A 503 2.74 2.47 34.21
C PHE A 503 2.00 1.50 35.13
N SER A 504 1.39 0.47 34.54
CA SER A 504 0.75 -0.63 35.25
C SER A 504 1.28 -1.96 34.74
N GLY A 505 1.76 -2.83 35.62
CA GLY A 505 2.33 -4.14 35.26
C GLY A 505 3.73 -4.10 34.61
N VAL A 506 4.29 -2.91 34.35
CA VAL A 506 5.64 -2.75 33.80
C VAL A 506 6.69 -2.88 34.92
N PRO A 507 7.62 -3.85 34.86
CA PRO A 507 8.69 -3.95 35.85
C PRO A 507 9.76 -2.87 35.59
N ILE A 508 10.19 -2.22 36.67
CA ILE A 508 11.15 -1.13 36.64
C ILE A 508 12.56 -1.74 36.71
N THR A 509 13.12 -2.10 35.55
CA THR A 509 14.44 -2.73 35.40
C THR A 509 15.22 -2.15 34.22
N GLY A 510 16.53 -2.38 34.16
CA GLY A 510 17.40 -1.85 33.10
C GLY A 510 17.61 -0.34 33.14
N ASP A 511 18.42 0.18 32.20
CA ASP A 511 18.88 1.57 32.16
C ASP A 511 17.87 2.55 31.54
N ASN A 512 16.60 2.42 31.95
CA ASN A 512 15.50 3.27 31.48
C ASN A 512 15.56 4.68 32.13
N ILE A 513 15.26 5.70 31.33
CA ILE A 513 15.01 7.07 31.81
C ILE A 513 13.52 7.23 32.09
N PHE A 514 13.18 7.38 33.37
CA PHE A 514 11.83 7.67 33.83
C PHE A 514 11.67 9.19 33.90
N ALA A 515 10.97 9.74 32.91
CA ALA A 515 10.71 11.16 32.80
C ALA A 515 9.53 11.64 33.66
N THR A 516 8.95 10.73 34.45
CA THR A 516 7.83 10.91 35.39
C THR A 516 8.19 11.86 36.55
N SER A 517 7.18 12.37 37.25
CA SER A 517 7.34 13.40 38.29
C SER A 517 8.13 12.94 39.53
N ASP A 518 8.18 11.63 39.76
CA ASP A 518 8.96 10.93 40.78
C ASP A 518 10.12 10.09 40.18
N GLY A 519 10.36 10.22 38.87
CA GLY A 519 11.37 9.51 38.11
C GLY A 519 12.78 10.09 38.26
N ASN A 520 13.74 9.50 37.54
CA ASN A 520 15.15 9.89 37.62
C ASN A 520 15.47 11.20 36.87
N ASN A 521 14.72 11.55 35.82
CA ASN A 521 14.93 12.78 35.04
C ASN A 521 13.59 13.42 34.61
N PRO A 522 12.83 14.05 35.53
CA PRO A 522 11.52 14.63 35.24
C PRO A 522 11.59 15.72 34.15
N GLN A 523 11.00 15.44 32.98
CA GLN A 523 10.80 16.42 31.91
C GLN A 523 9.33 16.45 31.44
N ILE A 524 8.83 17.62 31.06
CA ILE A 524 7.52 17.73 30.40
C ILE A 524 7.65 17.41 28.90
N LEU A 525 6.56 16.99 28.26
CA LEU A 525 6.60 16.40 26.90
C LEU A 525 7.34 17.26 25.87
N ASN A 526 7.15 18.58 25.88
CA ASN A 526 7.79 19.51 24.95
C ASN A 526 9.26 19.83 25.25
N GLN A 527 9.82 19.24 26.31
CA GLN A 527 11.27 19.16 26.55
C GLN A 527 11.85 17.83 26.07
N ILE A 528 11.03 16.78 25.96
CA ILE A 528 11.44 15.46 25.47
C ILE A 528 11.42 15.44 23.93
N ILE A 529 10.33 15.94 23.33
CA ILE A 529 10.09 15.93 21.87
C ILE A 529 9.32 17.17 21.40
N SER A 530 9.47 17.51 20.13
CA SER A 530 8.69 18.52 19.41
C SER A 530 7.42 17.90 18.77
N PRO A 531 6.40 18.71 18.40
CA PRO A 531 5.19 18.20 17.73
C PRO A 531 5.47 17.47 16.42
N LEU A 532 4.61 16.50 16.07
CA LEU A 532 4.73 15.69 14.85
C LEU A 532 4.76 16.59 13.58
N SER A 533 5.86 16.52 12.85
CA SER A 533 6.18 17.48 11.78
C SER A 533 7.05 16.84 10.69
N ASN A 534 7.26 17.56 9.58
CA ASN A 534 8.23 17.15 8.56
C ASN A 534 9.60 17.73 8.95
N ASN A 535 10.46 16.88 9.53
CA ASN A 535 11.80 17.26 10.01
C ASN A 535 12.91 16.76 9.06
N GLY A 536 12.59 16.69 7.77
CA GLY A 536 13.37 15.93 6.78
C GLY A 536 13.00 14.45 6.78
N GLY A 537 13.45 13.72 5.76
CA GLY A 537 13.14 12.29 5.58
C GLY A 537 11.91 11.99 4.72
N PRO A 538 11.57 10.70 4.59
CA PRO A 538 10.42 10.24 3.78
C PRO A 538 9.07 10.42 4.49
N THR A 539 9.06 10.49 5.83
CA THR A 539 7.87 10.44 6.67
C THR A 539 7.91 11.49 7.80
N ARG A 540 6.86 11.59 8.64
CA ARG A 540 6.76 12.64 9.67
C ARG A 540 7.25 12.14 11.02
N THR A 541 8.02 12.96 11.71
CA THR A 541 8.72 12.57 12.94
C THR A 541 8.50 13.57 14.08
N HIS A 542 8.95 13.23 15.27
CA HIS A 542 9.03 14.12 16.42
C HIS A 542 10.49 14.54 16.64
N ALA A 543 10.88 15.76 16.26
CA ALA A 543 12.25 16.27 16.47
C ALA A 543 12.59 16.42 17.96
N LEU A 544 13.82 16.09 18.36
CA LEU A 544 14.30 16.32 19.72
C LEU A 544 14.66 17.81 19.91
N PRO A 545 14.10 18.50 20.94
CA PRO A 545 14.49 19.86 21.29
C PRO A 545 15.79 19.88 22.09
N ILE A 546 16.46 21.04 22.09
CA ILE A 546 17.71 21.26 22.84
C ILE A 546 17.52 20.93 24.33
N GLY A 547 18.36 20.05 24.86
CA GLY A 547 18.30 19.62 26.27
C GLY A 547 17.27 18.52 26.55
N SER A 548 16.75 17.85 25.53
CA SER A 548 16.01 16.59 25.70
C SER A 548 16.87 15.51 26.34
N ILE A 549 16.29 14.79 27.29
CA ILE A 549 16.87 13.59 27.94
C ILE A 549 17.06 12.41 26.99
N ALA A 550 16.53 12.48 25.77
CA ALA A 550 16.75 11.46 24.75
C ALA A 550 18.13 11.57 24.07
N ILE A 551 18.74 12.76 24.09
CA ILE A 551 19.99 13.06 23.36
C ILE A 551 21.18 12.35 24.00
N ASP A 552 22.03 11.69 23.23
CA ASP A 552 23.25 10.96 23.66
C ASP A 552 23.00 9.84 24.71
N ASN A 553 21.77 9.33 24.84
CA ASN A 553 21.39 8.38 25.91
C ASN A 553 21.02 6.96 25.41
N GLY A 554 21.00 6.72 24.09
CA GLY A 554 20.71 5.43 23.48
C GLY A 554 21.87 4.42 23.54
N ASP A 555 21.53 3.13 23.45
CA ASP A 555 22.50 2.06 23.30
C ASP A 555 23.16 2.12 21.91
N ALA A 556 24.45 2.44 21.88
CA ALA A 556 25.23 2.57 20.65
C ALA A 556 25.38 1.24 19.87
N PHE A 557 25.41 0.09 20.55
CA PHE A 557 25.49 -1.21 19.88
C PHE A 557 24.20 -1.54 19.13
N ILE A 558 23.04 -1.24 19.72
CA ILE A 558 21.73 -1.38 19.05
C ILE A 558 21.68 -0.49 17.80
N CYS A 559 22.12 0.76 17.90
CA CYS A 559 22.10 1.70 16.77
C CYS A 559 23.03 1.29 15.62
N ASP A 560 24.23 0.82 15.92
CA ASP A 560 25.17 0.33 14.91
C ASP A 560 24.66 -0.98 14.27
N LEU A 561 24.09 -1.89 15.07
CA LEU A 561 23.59 -3.19 14.62
C LEU A 561 22.36 -3.11 13.71
N TYR A 562 21.35 -2.33 14.10
CA TYR A 562 20.07 -2.29 13.38
C TYR A 562 19.99 -1.18 12.34
N PHE A 563 20.70 -0.07 12.53
CA PHE A 563 20.49 1.15 11.72
C PHE A 563 21.75 1.66 11.00
N SER A 564 22.95 1.21 11.38
CA SER A 564 24.22 1.61 10.75
C SER A 564 24.42 3.14 10.67
N GLY A 565 23.97 3.89 11.68
CA GLY A 565 24.01 5.36 11.67
C GLY A 565 22.93 6.03 10.80
N ALA A 566 21.74 5.44 10.74
CA ALA A 566 20.55 6.05 10.16
C ALA A 566 19.46 6.22 11.22
N ASP A 567 18.57 7.21 11.01
CA ASP A 567 17.31 7.33 11.75
C ASP A 567 16.11 7.26 10.78
N GLN A 568 14.89 7.56 11.24
CA GLN A 568 13.69 7.54 10.40
C GLN A 568 13.80 8.42 9.14
N ARG A 569 14.69 9.41 9.14
CA ARG A 569 14.90 10.36 8.04
C ARG A 569 15.88 9.84 6.99
N GLY A 570 16.54 8.71 7.25
CA GLY A 570 17.55 8.09 6.40
C GLY A 570 18.97 8.14 7.02
N PRO A 571 20.01 7.85 6.21
CA PRO A 571 21.40 7.90 6.66
C PRO A 571 21.77 9.29 7.18
N ASN A 572 22.42 9.34 8.34
CA ASN A 572 22.84 10.59 8.95
C ASN A 572 24.36 10.61 9.20
N ASN A 573 24.94 11.81 9.31
CA ASN A 573 26.35 11.97 9.64
C ASN A 573 26.49 12.11 11.16
N ARG A 574 26.22 11.02 11.88
CA ARG A 574 26.42 10.93 13.33
C ARG A 574 27.84 11.35 13.72
N GLN A 575 27.96 12.32 14.63
CA GLN A 575 29.27 12.89 15.06
C GLN A 575 29.61 12.60 16.53
N ASP A 576 28.61 12.15 17.28
CA ASP A 576 28.64 11.72 18.68
C ASP A 576 29.06 10.24 18.84
N SER A 577 29.09 9.78 20.10
CA SER A 577 29.50 8.42 20.47
C SER A 577 28.35 7.53 20.96
N HIS A 578 27.21 8.13 21.31
CA HIS A 578 25.96 7.46 21.69
C HIS A 578 24.87 7.96 20.77
N CYS A 579 23.93 7.10 20.38
CA CYS A 579 22.80 7.54 19.57
C CYS A 579 21.72 8.11 20.48
N ASP A 580 20.70 8.70 19.87
CA ASP A 580 19.57 9.20 20.64
C ASP A 580 18.55 8.10 20.90
N ILE A 581 17.78 8.29 21.96
CA ILE A 581 16.61 7.47 22.23
C ILE A 581 15.47 7.98 21.35
N GLY A 582 14.93 7.13 20.50
CA GLY A 582 13.78 7.43 19.66
C GLY A 582 14.09 7.38 18.16
N SER A 583 13.18 7.94 17.37
CA SER A 583 13.17 7.77 15.91
C SER A 583 13.94 8.82 15.10
N VAL A 584 14.65 9.73 15.77
CA VAL A 584 15.48 10.76 15.14
C VAL A 584 16.70 11.05 16.02
N GLU A 585 17.85 11.24 15.39
CA GLU A 585 19.01 11.83 16.06
C GLU A 585 18.86 13.36 16.15
N TYR A 586 19.38 13.96 17.21
CA TYR A 586 19.57 15.38 17.35
C TYR A 586 20.88 15.80 16.70
N PHE A 587 20.83 16.88 15.91
CA PHE A 587 22.03 17.51 15.39
C PHE A 587 22.08 18.96 15.86
N ILE A 588 23.21 19.34 16.45
CA ILE A 588 23.64 20.74 16.43
C ILE A 588 23.95 21.03 14.96
N GLU A 589 23.28 22.03 14.36
CA GLU A 589 23.71 22.56 13.07
C GLU A 589 25.03 23.31 13.26
N ASP A 590 26.13 22.57 13.14
CA ASP A 590 27.48 23.08 12.87
C ASP A 590 27.51 23.77 11.49
N ASP A 591 26.84 24.94 11.38
CA ASP A 591 27.17 26.05 10.47
C ASP A 591 26.19 27.25 10.58
N ALA A 592 25.72 27.59 11.78
CA ALA A 592 25.22 28.94 12.07
C ALA A 592 26.34 30.02 12.06
N CYS A 593 27.39 29.81 11.26
CA CYS A 593 28.55 30.67 11.07
C CYS A 593 28.19 31.88 10.20
N PHE A 594 27.71 32.96 10.79
CA PHE A 594 27.43 34.19 10.04
C PHE A 594 28.70 35.02 9.82
N VAL A 595 28.92 35.43 8.57
CA VAL A 595 30.11 36.20 8.17
C VAL A 595 29.77 37.69 8.17
N VAL A 596 30.40 38.45 9.06
CA VAL A 596 30.24 39.92 9.13
C VAL A 596 31.37 40.60 8.33
N PRO A 597 31.05 41.43 7.31
CA PRO A 597 32.03 42.29 6.68
C PRO A 597 32.42 43.43 7.64
N THR A 598 33.70 43.51 8.01
CA THR A 598 34.20 44.67 8.77
C THR A 598 34.49 45.85 7.85
N ALA A 599 34.48 47.07 8.39
CA ALA A 599 34.72 48.32 7.64
C ALA A 599 36.07 48.37 6.88
N ASN A 600 37.01 47.48 7.21
CA ASN A 600 38.32 47.37 6.56
C ASN A 600 38.40 46.18 5.57
N ALA A 601 37.26 45.70 5.05
CA ALA A 601 37.13 44.59 4.10
C ALA A 601 37.73 43.24 4.55
N LYS A 602 37.94 43.04 5.86
CA LYS A 602 38.19 41.71 6.44
C LYS A 602 36.86 41.07 6.82
N LEU A 603 36.66 39.84 6.38
CA LEU A 603 35.57 38.98 6.82
C LEU A 603 35.89 38.45 8.22
N VAL A 604 34.93 38.52 9.13
CA VAL A 604 34.99 37.85 10.43
C VAL A 604 33.84 36.86 10.48
N THR A 605 34.17 35.58 10.62
CA THR A 605 33.21 34.50 10.78
C THR A 605 32.88 34.36 12.26
N PHE A 606 31.60 34.46 12.61
CA PHE A 606 31.09 34.17 13.95
C PHE A 606 30.30 32.88 13.88
N CYS A 607 30.89 31.79 14.36
CA CYS A 607 30.19 30.54 14.63
C CYS A 607 29.65 30.59 16.07
N LEU A 608 28.52 29.92 16.31
CA LEU A 608 27.90 29.79 17.64
C LEU A 608 28.64 28.76 18.51
#